data_AF-A0A967HF70-F1
#
_entry.id   AF-A0A967HF70-F1
#
_cell.length_a   1.000
_cell.length_b   1.000
_cell.length_c   1.000
_cell.angle_alpha   90.00
_cell.angle_beta   90.00
_cell.angle_gamma   90.00
#
_symmetry.space_group_name_H-M   'P 1'
#
loop_
_entity.id
_entity.type
_entity.pdbx_description
1 polymer ?
#
loop_
_entity_poly.entity_id
_entity_poly.type
_entity_poly.pdbx_seq_one_letter_code
_entity_poly.pdbx_strand_id
1 'polypeptide(L)'
;MFTFVDNVLLRPLPFPEPDRLVALFSVPANDAPFPWVSMGNWWDWDHANRTLASSALYSEEPRDVTVASDQGAFTAPGVTVYGDFFETLRPSMLAGRGPGASAVAGDPTMVVVSEAFWREQLDARPLSTGPTLELDGRVR
;
A
#
# COMPACT_ATOMS: atom_id res chain seq x y z
N MET A 1 20.63 -1.97 -14.95
CA MET A 1 20.54 -3.44 -14.82
C MET A 1 19.50 -3.71 -13.75
N PHE A 2 18.43 -4.43 -14.08
CA PHE A 2 17.39 -4.82 -13.13
C PHE A 2 17.73 -6.23 -12.64
N THR A 3 17.81 -6.43 -11.33
CA THR A 3 18.08 -7.74 -10.74
C THR A 3 16.78 -8.28 -10.13
N PHE A 4 16.40 -9.48 -10.54
CA PHE A 4 15.26 -10.21 -10.01
C PHE A 4 15.72 -10.96 -8.76
N VAL A 5 15.06 -10.76 -7.61
CA VAL A 5 15.33 -11.55 -6.40
C VAL A 5 14.16 -12.48 -6.18
N ASP A 6 14.41 -13.78 -6.38
CA ASP A 6 13.46 -14.85 -6.16
C ASP A 6 13.46 -15.18 -4.65
N ASN A 7 12.67 -14.47 -3.85
CA ASN A 7 12.64 -14.64 -2.41
C ASN A 7 11.69 -15.80 -2.01
N VAL A 8 12.32 -16.95 -1.74
CA VAL A 8 12.04 -17.94 -0.68
C VAL A 8 10.59 -18.48 -0.55
N LEU A 9 10.48 -19.78 -0.86
CA LEU A 9 9.42 -20.73 -0.49
C LEU A 9 9.07 -20.70 1.02
N LEU A 10 8.14 -19.85 1.45
CA LEU A 10 7.47 -19.94 2.76
C LEU A 10 6.00 -19.52 2.62
N ARG A 11 5.16 -20.49 2.25
CA ARG A 11 3.73 -20.35 1.86
C ARG A 11 3.54 -19.48 0.62
N PRO A 12 2.68 -19.90 -0.35
CA PRO A 12 2.32 -19.03 -1.44
C PRO A 12 1.73 -17.73 -0.86
N LEU A 13 2.17 -16.59 -1.39
CA LEU A 13 1.63 -15.30 -0.99
C LEU A 13 0.11 -15.35 -1.10
N PRO A 14 -0.64 -14.80 -0.13
CA PRO A 14 -2.12 -14.85 -0.11
C PRO A 14 -2.74 -13.87 -1.11
N PHE A 15 -2.15 -13.74 -2.29
CA PHE A 15 -2.59 -12.87 -3.38
C PHE A 15 -2.98 -13.71 -4.59
N PRO A 16 -3.93 -13.25 -5.43
CA PRO A 16 -4.26 -13.96 -6.66
C PRO A 16 -3.09 -13.94 -7.64
N GLU A 17 -2.80 -15.10 -8.24
CA GLU A 17 -1.66 -15.30 -9.17
C GLU A 17 -0.29 -14.93 -8.55
N PRO A 18 0.07 -15.52 -7.39
CA PRO A 18 1.28 -15.13 -6.66
C PRO A 18 2.57 -15.43 -7.43
N ASP A 19 2.53 -16.38 -8.37
CA ASP A 19 3.60 -16.73 -9.31
C ASP A 19 3.87 -15.64 -10.37
N ARG A 20 2.96 -14.66 -10.50
CA ARG A 20 3.09 -13.53 -11.42
C ARG A 20 3.54 -12.23 -10.73
N LEU A 21 3.72 -12.26 -9.41
CA LEU A 21 4.21 -11.12 -8.63
C LEU A 21 5.73 -11.10 -8.58
N VAL A 22 6.30 -9.91 -8.74
CA VAL A 22 7.75 -9.71 -8.77
C VAL A 22 8.12 -8.48 -7.94
N ALA A 23 9.23 -8.56 -7.22
CA ALA A 23 9.78 -7.42 -6.49
C ALA A 23 10.84 -6.70 -7.34
N LEU A 24 10.74 -5.38 -7.43
CA LEU A 24 11.64 -4.54 -8.23
C LEU A 24 12.58 -3.77 -7.29
N PHE A 25 13.88 -3.84 -7.56
CA PHE A 25 14.91 -3.16 -6.77
C PHE A 25 15.84 -2.35 -7.68
N SER A 26 16.40 -1.26 -7.16
CA SER A 26 17.39 -0.45 -7.88
C SER A 26 18.81 -0.91 -7.52
N VAL A 27 19.63 -1.16 -8.52
CA VAL A 27 21.07 -1.40 -8.33
C VAL A 27 21.82 -0.12 -8.72
N PRO A 28 22.28 0.69 -7.74
CA PRO A 28 23.13 1.84 -8.00
C PRO A 28 24.44 1.46 -8.69
N ALA A 29 25.09 2.44 -9.32
CA ALA A 29 26.30 2.24 -10.14
C ALA A 29 27.53 1.70 -9.37
N ASN A 30 27.49 1.67 -8.04
CA ASN A 30 28.51 1.05 -7.20
C ASN A 30 28.20 -0.41 -6.86
N ASP A 31 27.23 -1.03 -7.56
CA ASP A 31 26.77 -2.41 -7.40
C ASP A 31 26.27 -2.79 -6.00
N ALA A 32 26.06 -1.81 -5.11
CA ALA A 32 25.49 -2.05 -3.79
C ALA A 32 23.97 -2.20 -3.95
N PRO A 33 23.36 -3.38 -3.72
CA PRO A 33 21.91 -3.51 -3.82
C PRO A 33 21.25 -2.52 -2.86
N PHE A 34 20.48 -1.58 -3.40
CA PHE A 34 19.69 -0.65 -2.60
C PHE A 34 18.24 -1.12 -2.71
N PRO A 35 17.63 -1.64 -1.63
CA PRO A 35 16.29 -2.19 -1.70
C PRO A 35 15.23 -1.10 -1.97
N TRP A 36 15.61 0.16 -1.84
CA TRP A 36 14.73 1.31 -1.98
C TRP A 36 14.77 1.88 -3.40
N VAL A 37 13.59 2.10 -3.96
CA VAL A 37 13.39 2.78 -5.24
C VAL A 37 12.84 4.17 -4.96
N SER A 38 13.47 5.22 -5.51
CA SER A 38 12.92 6.57 -5.41
C SER A 38 11.65 6.68 -6.25
N MET A 39 10.71 7.55 -5.82
CA MET A 39 9.45 7.74 -6.56
C MET A 39 9.68 8.19 -8.02
N GLY A 40 10.71 8.99 -8.28
CA GLY A 40 11.09 9.40 -9.63
C GLY A 40 11.57 8.23 -10.50
N ASN A 41 12.43 7.34 -9.95
CA ASN A 41 12.88 6.17 -10.68
C ASN A 41 11.72 5.22 -11.00
N TRP A 42 10.82 5.00 -10.04
CA TRP A 42 9.63 4.19 -10.28
C TRP A 42 8.74 4.80 -11.37
N TRP A 43 8.53 6.13 -11.37
CA TRP A 43 7.77 6.81 -12.41
C TRP A 43 8.37 6.57 -13.80
N ASP A 44 9.69 6.68 -13.93
CA ASP A 44 10.39 6.40 -15.19
C ASP A 44 10.23 4.94 -15.62
N TRP A 45 10.31 3.99 -14.67
CA TRP A 45 10.13 2.58 -14.96
C TRP A 45 8.71 2.27 -15.40
N ASP A 46 7.72 2.83 -14.72
CA ASP A 46 6.31 2.65 -15.01
C ASP A 46 5.95 3.22 -16.40
N HIS A 47 6.47 4.40 -16.75
CA HIS A 47 6.26 5.01 -18.07
C HIS A 47 6.95 4.26 -19.21
N ALA A 48 8.10 3.65 -18.93
CA ALA A 48 8.83 2.84 -19.90
C ALA A 48 8.37 1.36 -19.93
N ASN A 49 7.55 0.94 -18.97
CA ASN A 49 7.14 -0.45 -18.80
C ASN A 49 6.24 -0.90 -19.96
N ARG A 50 6.51 -2.11 -20.46
CA ARG A 50 5.72 -2.79 -21.49
C ARG A 50 5.41 -4.25 -21.15
N THR A 51 5.83 -4.71 -19.98
CA THR A 51 5.86 -6.14 -19.63
C THR A 51 5.01 -6.42 -18.41
N LEU A 52 5.09 -5.58 -17.38
CA LEU A 52 4.28 -5.72 -16.17
C LEU A 52 2.88 -5.17 -16.43
N ALA A 53 1.85 -5.89 -15.96
CA ALA A 53 0.46 -5.47 -16.13
C ALA A 53 0.13 -4.22 -15.31
N SER A 54 0.75 -4.08 -14.15
CA SER A 54 0.61 -2.94 -13.23
C SER A 54 1.86 -2.86 -12.35
N SER A 55 2.10 -1.71 -11.75
CA SER A 55 3.20 -1.53 -10.81
C SER A 55 2.82 -0.60 -9.65
N ALA A 56 3.48 -0.76 -8.51
CA ALA A 56 3.17 -0.02 -7.31
C ALA A 56 4.42 0.19 -6.44
N LEU A 57 4.35 1.21 -5.58
CA LEU A 57 5.30 1.43 -4.50
C LEU A 57 4.60 1.35 -3.16
N TYR A 58 5.34 0.94 -2.13
CA TYR A 58 4.91 1.01 -0.75
C TYR A 58 6.08 1.45 0.13
N SER A 59 5.78 2.09 1.26
CA SER A 59 6.79 2.31 2.30
C SER A 59 7.06 0.99 3.03
N GLU A 60 8.29 0.50 2.99
CA GLU A 60 8.67 -0.77 3.64
C GLU A 60 8.46 -0.71 5.16
N GLU A 61 8.85 0.40 5.78
CA GLU A 61 8.65 0.61 7.21
C GLU A 61 7.30 1.29 7.47
N PRO A 62 6.44 0.69 8.32
CA PRO A 62 5.27 1.38 8.81
C PRO A 62 5.66 2.63 9.58
N ARG A 63 4.93 3.72 9.36
CA ARG A 63 5.03 4.95 10.13
C ARG A 63 3.92 4.98 11.17
N ASP A 64 4.20 5.55 12.33
CA ASP A 64 3.17 5.91 13.30
C ASP A 64 2.28 7.03 12.73
N VAL A 65 1.00 6.72 12.57
CA VAL A 65 -0.04 7.65 12.12
C VAL A 65 -0.93 7.98 13.30
N THR A 66 -1.09 9.27 13.59
CA THR A 66 -2.10 9.70 14.56
C THR A 66 -3.47 9.61 13.91
N VAL A 67 -4.35 8.80 14.47
CA VAL A 67 -5.74 8.63 14.04
C VAL A 67 -6.64 9.30 15.07
N ALA A 68 -7.35 10.36 14.68
CA ALA A 68 -8.43 10.92 15.49
C ALA A 68 -9.78 10.42 14.98
N SER A 69 -10.66 10.10 15.92
CA SER A 69 -12.04 9.71 15.71
C SER A 69 -12.94 10.44 16.70
N ASP A 70 -14.26 10.19 16.63
CA ASP A 70 -15.22 10.69 17.60
C ASP A 70 -14.99 10.15 19.03
N GLN A 71 -14.20 9.09 19.18
CA GLN A 71 -13.86 8.49 20.48
C GLN A 71 -12.51 8.94 21.05
N GLY A 72 -11.76 9.77 20.33
CA GLY A 72 -10.45 10.27 20.75
C GLY A 72 -9.37 10.02 19.70
N ALA A 73 -8.13 10.34 20.07
CA ALA A 73 -6.96 10.18 19.23
C ALA A 73 -6.05 9.07 19.76
N PHE A 74 -5.57 8.23 18.86
CA PHE A 74 -4.61 7.17 19.14
C PHE A 74 -3.61 7.05 17.99
N THR A 75 -2.48 6.39 18.22
CA THR A 75 -1.48 6.14 17.19
C THR A 75 -1.59 4.72 16.67
N ALA A 76 -1.49 4.55 15.36
CA ALA A 76 -1.47 3.24 14.73
C ALA A 76 -0.42 3.17 13.63
N PRO A 77 0.22 2.00 13.41
CA PRO A 77 1.14 1.82 12.31
C PRO A 77 0.39 1.90 10.97
N GLY A 78 0.89 2.72 10.06
CA GLY A 78 0.35 2.93 8.73
C GLY A 78 1.44 2.81 7.65
N VAL A 79 1.04 2.31 6.49
CA VAL A 79 1.88 2.22 5.30
C VAL A 79 1.28 3.08 4.21
N THR A 80 2.11 3.88 3.54
CA THR A 80 1.67 4.63 2.37
C THR A 80 1.95 3.80 1.13
N VAL A 81 0.95 3.70 0.26
CA VAL A 81 1.05 3.01 -1.02
C VAL A 81 0.80 3.98 -2.18
N TYR A 82 1.47 3.73 -3.30
CA TYR A 82 1.41 4.54 -4.51
C TYR A 82 1.20 3.66 -5.74
N GLY A 83 0.74 4.27 -6.83
CA GLY A 83 0.43 3.57 -8.07
C GLY A 83 -0.69 2.55 -7.88
N ASP A 84 -0.61 1.46 -8.62
CA ASP A 84 -1.68 0.48 -8.77
C ASP A 84 -1.64 -0.60 -7.69
N PHE A 85 -1.34 -0.25 -6.44
CA PHE A 85 -1.11 -1.21 -5.35
C PHE A 85 -2.26 -2.22 -5.18
N PHE A 86 -3.50 -1.71 -5.18
CA PHE A 86 -4.69 -2.54 -4.99
C PHE A 86 -5.09 -3.34 -6.23
N GLU A 87 -4.71 -2.89 -7.43
CA GLU A 87 -4.88 -3.65 -8.68
C GLU A 87 -3.79 -4.72 -8.84
N THR A 88 -2.58 -4.44 -8.34
CA THR A 88 -1.43 -5.35 -8.40
C THR A 88 -1.59 -6.51 -7.41
N LEU A 89 -1.83 -6.22 -6.13
CA LEU A 89 -1.91 -7.26 -5.08
C LEU A 89 -3.31 -7.84 -4.90
N ARG A 90 -4.35 -7.12 -5.33
CA ARG A 90 -5.77 -7.53 -5.21
C ARG A 90 -6.09 -8.15 -3.83
N PRO A 91 -5.82 -7.43 -2.73
CA PRO A 91 -6.12 -7.96 -1.40
C PRO A 91 -7.63 -8.20 -1.26
N SER A 92 -8.00 -9.22 -0.49
CA SER A 92 -9.41 -9.51 -0.21
C SER A 92 -10.00 -8.44 0.71
N MET A 93 -10.94 -7.64 0.17
CA MET A 93 -11.65 -6.61 0.93
C MET A 93 -12.88 -7.22 1.59
N LEU A 94 -12.94 -7.19 2.92
CA LEU A 94 -14.10 -7.70 3.68
C LEU A 94 -15.35 -6.83 3.50
N ALA A 95 -15.16 -5.52 3.35
CA ALA A 95 -16.22 -4.55 3.16
C ALA A 95 -15.68 -3.32 2.41
N GLY A 96 -16.58 -2.59 1.76
CA GLY A 96 -16.22 -1.42 0.94
C GLY A 96 -15.53 -1.80 -0.37
N ARG A 97 -14.76 -0.87 -0.93
CA ARG A 97 -13.93 -1.08 -2.12
C ARG A 97 -12.53 -0.52 -1.87
N GLY A 98 -11.52 -1.13 -2.47
CA GLY A 98 -10.20 -0.51 -2.56
C GLY A 98 -10.27 0.80 -3.37
N PRO A 99 -9.25 1.67 -3.27
CA PRO A 99 -9.06 2.77 -4.21
C PRO A 99 -9.14 2.24 -5.66
N GLY A 100 -9.98 2.86 -6.49
CA GLY A 100 -10.06 2.50 -7.91
C GLY A 100 -8.86 3.04 -8.70
N ALA A 101 -8.70 2.64 -9.96
CA ALA A 101 -7.62 3.11 -10.84
C ALA A 101 -7.59 4.64 -11.04
N SER A 102 -8.68 5.35 -10.75
CA SER A 102 -8.74 6.82 -10.78
C SER A 102 -8.37 7.48 -9.44
N ALA A 103 -8.12 6.70 -8.40
CA ALA A 103 -7.68 7.24 -7.12
C ALA A 103 -6.24 7.71 -7.28
N VAL A 104 -6.02 9.01 -7.04
CA VAL A 104 -4.67 9.57 -7.11
C VAL A 104 -3.84 8.97 -5.98
N ALA A 105 -2.59 8.62 -6.25
CA ALA A 105 -1.69 8.18 -5.19
C ALA A 105 -1.56 9.29 -4.14
N GLY A 106 -1.90 8.99 -2.88
CA GLY A 106 -2.00 9.99 -1.82
C GLY A 106 -3.30 10.80 -1.81
N ASP A 107 -4.34 10.34 -2.52
CA ASP A 107 -5.70 10.92 -2.44
C ASP A 107 -6.12 10.96 -0.96
N PRO A 108 -6.32 12.15 -0.40
CA PRO A 108 -6.65 12.34 1.01
C PRO A 108 -8.07 11.87 1.36
N THR A 109 -8.80 11.18 0.50
CA THR A 109 -10.20 10.81 0.77
C THR A 109 -10.43 9.32 1.02
N MET A 110 -9.40 8.49 0.92
CA MET A 110 -9.54 7.03 1.05
C MET A 110 -8.45 6.44 1.94
N VAL A 111 -8.87 5.73 2.99
CA VAL A 111 -8.00 4.97 3.89
C VAL A 111 -8.50 3.52 3.91
N VAL A 112 -7.57 2.57 3.85
CA VAL A 112 -7.86 1.15 4.07
C VAL A 112 -7.33 0.76 5.43
N VAL A 113 -8.18 0.15 6.25
CA VAL A 113 -7.82 -0.32 7.59
C VAL A 113 -7.93 -1.84 7.66
N SER A 114 -7.16 -2.46 8.56
CA SER A 114 -7.29 -3.90 8.81
C SER A 114 -8.61 -4.22 9.53
N GLU A 115 -9.06 -5.48 9.41
CA GLU A 115 -10.25 -5.92 10.14
C GLU A 115 -10.09 -5.76 11.65
N ALA A 116 -8.93 -6.13 12.18
CA ALA A 116 -8.63 -6.01 13.61
C ALA A 116 -8.75 -4.55 14.07
N PHE A 117 -8.16 -3.62 13.32
CA PHE A 117 -8.27 -2.19 13.61
C PHE A 117 -9.72 -1.70 13.60
N TRP A 118 -10.49 -2.08 12.58
CA TRP A 118 -11.89 -1.69 12.48
C TRP A 118 -12.75 -2.25 13.64
N ARG A 119 -12.48 -3.48 14.08
CA ARG A 119 -13.21 -4.09 15.21
C ARG A 119 -12.82 -3.50 16.56
N GLU A 120 -11.52 -3.30 16.78
CA GLU A 120 -10.98 -2.93 18.09
C GLU A 120 -10.98 -1.42 18.35
N GLN A 121 -10.73 -0.61 17.31
CA GLN A 121 -10.57 0.84 17.45
C GLN A 121 -11.77 1.62 16.92
N LEU A 122 -12.57 1.03 16.02
CA LEU A 122 -13.73 1.69 15.38
C LEU A 122 -15.07 1.01 15.73
N ASP A 123 -15.11 0.17 16.77
CA ASP A 123 -16.31 -0.54 17.28
C ASP A 123 -17.08 -1.35 16.21
N ALA A 124 -16.40 -1.80 15.15
CA ALA A 124 -17.03 -2.47 14.01
C ALA A 124 -18.22 -1.69 13.39
N ARG A 125 -18.20 -0.35 13.45
CA ARG A 125 -19.29 0.47 12.91
C ARG A 125 -19.42 0.33 11.39
N PRO A 126 -20.65 0.38 10.84
CA PRO A 126 -20.86 0.27 9.39
C PRO A 126 -20.08 1.34 8.61
N LEU A 127 -19.35 0.92 7.58
CA LEU A 127 -18.51 1.82 6.76
C LEU A 127 -19.31 2.93 6.06
N SER A 128 -20.61 2.71 5.76
CA SER A 128 -21.51 3.70 5.17
C SER A 128 -21.81 4.89 6.08
N THR A 129 -21.58 4.73 7.39
CA THR A 129 -21.76 5.75 8.43
C THR A 129 -20.49 5.85 9.29
N GLY A 130 -19.36 5.41 8.74
CA GLY A 130 -18.11 5.27 9.47
C GLY A 130 -17.59 6.61 10.00
N PRO A 131 -16.75 6.58 11.06
CA PRO A 131 -16.14 7.80 11.58
C PRO A 131 -15.24 8.42 10.51
N THR A 132 -15.30 9.74 10.36
CA THR A 132 -14.26 10.49 9.65
C THR A 132 -12.96 10.35 10.42
N LEU A 133 -11.90 9.91 9.74
CA LEU A 133 -10.61 9.67 10.40
C LEU A 133 -9.71 10.86 10.13
N GLU A 134 -9.22 11.51 11.18
CA GLU A 134 -8.16 12.50 11.00
C GLU A 134 -6.82 11.79 11.08
N LEU A 135 -6.06 11.78 9.99
CA LEU A 135 -4.72 11.21 9.92
C LEU A 135 -3.69 12.34 9.95
N ASP A 136 -2.90 12.43 11.02
CA ASP A 136 -1.80 13.39 11.20
C ASP A 136 -2.21 14.86 10.98
N GLY A 137 -3.34 15.26 11.54
CA GLY A 137 -3.85 16.63 11.38
C GLY A 137 -4.64 16.85 10.09
N ARG A 138 -4.87 15.80 9.29
CA ARG A 138 -5.61 15.88 8.02
C ARG A 138 -6.81 14.95 8.02
N VAL A 139 -8.00 15.53 7.87
CA VAL A 139 -9.26 14.81 7.76
C VAL A 139 -9.24 13.89 6.53
N ARG A 140 -9.67 12.64 6.71
CA ARG A 140 -9.80 11.56 5.70
C ARG A 140 -11.21 10.98 5.74
#